data_AF-A0A2S0XPU9-F1
#
_entry.id   AF-A0A2S0XPU9-F1
#
_cell.length_a   1.000
_cell.length_b   1.000
_cell.length_c   1.000
_cell.angle_alpha   90.00
_cell.angle_beta   90.00
_cell.angle_gamma   90.00
#
_symmetry.space_group_name_H-M   'P 1'
#
loop_
_entity.id
_entity.type
_entity.pdbx_description
1 polymer ?
#
loop_
_entity_poly.entity_id
_entity_poly.type
_entity_poly.pdbx_seq_one_letter_code
_entity_poly.pdbx_strand_id
1 'polypeptide(L)'
;MLARPDPYSCVECGLPFRSEGFCYHEGRVENGAAYWTDRGILCSPKCSLAHYRKREADGTLPTEAAPDPFDLQAISFNDGK
;
A
#
# COMPACT_ATOMS: atom_id res chain seq x y z
N MET A 1 1.03 23.51 -7.78
CA MET A 1 -0.20 22.96 -7.15
C MET A 1 -0.13 21.45 -7.32
N LEU A 2 0.56 20.74 -6.42
CA LEU A 2 0.63 19.27 -6.46
C LEU A 2 -0.73 18.75 -6.00
N ALA A 3 -1.54 18.29 -6.94
CA ALA A 3 -2.74 17.53 -6.64
C ALA A 3 -2.34 16.41 -5.68
N ARG A 4 -2.72 16.51 -4.41
CA ARG A 4 -2.59 15.39 -3.49
C ARG A 4 -3.48 14.30 -4.10
N PRO A 5 -2.91 13.22 -4.64
CA PRO A 5 -3.75 12.11 -5.07
C PRO A 5 -4.59 11.71 -3.87
N ASP A 6 -5.88 11.52 -4.11
CA ASP A 6 -6.84 11.18 -3.07
C ASP A 6 -6.23 10.05 -2.22
N PRO A 7 -5.93 10.29 -0.92
CA PRO A 7 -5.03 9.43 -0.14
C PRO A 7 -5.58 8.01 0.04
N TYR A 8 -6.82 7.78 -0.39
CA TYR A 8 -7.51 6.52 -0.37
C TYR A 8 -7.88 6.08 -1.80
N SER A 9 -6.93 6.08 -2.73
CA SER A 9 -7.12 5.47 -4.06
C SER A 9 -6.06 4.42 -4.34
N CYS A 10 -6.43 3.39 -5.12
CA CYS A 10 -5.51 2.33 -5.51
C CYS A 10 -4.33 2.92 -6.30
N VAL A 11 -3.10 2.66 -5.86
CA VAL A 11 -1.89 3.21 -6.50
C VAL A 11 -1.66 2.70 -7.94
N GLU A 12 -2.27 1.55 -8.28
CA GLU A 12 -2.08 0.92 -9.59
C GLU A 12 -3.15 1.29 -10.62
N CYS A 13 -4.42 1.29 -10.23
CA CYS A 13 -5.54 1.52 -11.15
C CYS A 13 -6.32 2.79 -10.85
N GLY A 14 -6.01 3.51 -9.76
CA GLY A 14 -6.72 4.72 -9.34
C GLY A 14 -8.13 4.47 -8.78
N LEU A 15 -8.50 3.21 -8.53
CA LEU A 15 -9.83 2.90 -7.98
C LEU A 15 -10.00 3.55 -6.60
N PRO A 16 -11.07 4.34 -6.37
CA PRO A 16 -11.29 4.96 -5.08
C PRO A 16 -11.59 3.91 -4.01
N PHE A 17 -11.12 4.16 -2.80
CA PHE A 17 -11.48 3.39 -1.62
C PHE A 17 -13.00 3.47 -1.42
N ARG A 18 -13.60 2.37 -0.92
CA ARG A 18 -15.06 2.20 -0.83
C ARG A 18 -15.77 1.90 -2.14
N SER A 19 -15.05 1.72 -3.25
CA SER A 19 -15.66 1.32 -4.53
C SER A 19 -15.97 -0.18 -4.59
N GLU A 20 -16.93 -0.54 -5.43
CA GLU A 20 -17.33 -1.92 -5.68
C GLU A 20 -16.17 -2.67 -6.36
N GLY A 21 -15.61 -3.67 -5.68
CA GLY A 21 -14.40 -4.39 -6.13
C GLY A 21 -13.12 -4.09 -5.31
N PHE A 22 -13.21 -3.25 -4.28
CA PHE A 22 -12.12 -3.07 -3.32
C PHE A 22 -12.14 -4.20 -2.27
N CYS A 23 -11.02 -4.89 -2.09
CA CYS A 23 -10.84 -5.91 -1.07
C CYS A 23 -10.51 -5.26 0.29
N TYR A 24 -11.32 -5.57 1.30
CA TYR A 24 -11.11 -5.09 2.68
C TYR A 24 -10.62 -6.20 3.58
N HIS A 25 -9.90 -5.83 4.63
CA HIS A 25 -9.44 -6.79 5.62
C HIS A 25 -10.65 -7.42 6.34
N GLU A 26 -10.72 -8.75 6.37
CA GLU A 26 -11.90 -9.53 6.81
C GLU A 26 -13.21 -9.18 6.06
N GLY A 27 -13.12 -8.58 4.87
CA GLY A 27 -14.29 -8.14 4.11
C GLY A 27 -15.02 -6.93 4.69
N ARG A 28 -14.45 -6.26 5.72
CA ARG A 28 -15.06 -5.10 6.38
C ARG A 28 -14.35 -3.82 6.01
N VAL A 29 -15.09 -2.86 5.43
CA VAL A 29 -14.56 -1.53 5.07
C VAL A 29 -13.93 -0.78 6.26
N GLU A 30 -14.40 -1.08 7.46
CA GLU A 30 -13.96 -0.50 8.73
C GLU A 30 -12.54 -0.90 9.10
N ASN A 31 -12.14 -2.12 8.72
CA ASN A 31 -10.79 -2.64 8.94
C ASN A 31 -9.78 -2.10 7.90
N GLY A 32 -10.25 -1.32 6.91
CA GLY A 32 -9.39 -0.75 5.87
C GLY A 32 -9.09 -1.69 4.71
N ALA A 33 -8.13 -1.28 3.88
CA ALA A 33 -7.71 -2.03 2.70
C ALA A 33 -7.06 -3.36 3.10
N ALA A 34 -7.42 -4.45 2.41
CA ALA A 34 -6.77 -5.75 2.62
C ALA A 34 -5.30 -5.77 2.17
N TYR A 35 -4.93 -4.89 1.23
CA TYR A 35 -3.59 -4.83 0.63
C TYR A 35 -3.09 -3.37 0.62
N TRP A 36 -1.83 -3.18 1.01
CA TRP A 36 -1.16 -1.88 1.00
C TRP A 36 0.33 -2.04 0.66
N THR A 37 0.98 -0.91 0.38
CA THR A 37 2.41 -0.78 0.11
C THR A 37 2.90 0.57 0.64
N ASP A 38 4.22 0.81 0.65
CA ASP A 38 4.83 2.08 1.05
C ASP A 38 4.26 3.29 0.27
N ARG A 39 3.84 3.06 -0.98
CA ARG A 39 3.26 4.09 -1.86
C ARG A 39 1.76 4.32 -1.67
N GLY A 40 1.04 3.49 -0.90
CA GLY A 40 -0.40 3.62 -0.67
C GLY A 40 -1.17 2.29 -0.67
N ILE A 41 -2.48 2.35 -0.91
CA ILE A 41 -3.38 1.19 -0.83
C ILE A 41 -3.59 0.50 -2.18
N LEU A 42 -4.00 -0.77 -2.14
CA LEU A 42 -4.26 -1.60 -3.32
C LEU A 42 -5.66 -2.20 -3.23
N CYS A 43 -6.43 -2.11 -4.30
CA CYS A 43 -7.82 -2.56 -4.28
C CYS A 43 -7.99 -4.08 -4.34
N SER A 44 -6.99 -4.85 -4.78
CA SER A 44 -7.14 -6.29 -5.04
C SER A 44 -5.78 -7.00 -5.10
N PRO A 45 -5.72 -8.34 -4.91
CA PRO A 45 -4.48 -9.10 -5.03
C PRO A 45 -3.88 -9.00 -6.45
N LYS A 46 -4.72 -8.83 -7.47
CA LYS A 46 -4.27 -8.59 -8.85
C LYS A 46 -3.48 -7.28 -8.97
N CYS A 47 -3.94 -6.21 -8.34
CA CYS A 47 -3.21 -4.95 -8.32
C CYS A 47 -1.93 -5.05 -7.49
N SER A 48 -1.93 -5.82 -6.40
CA SER A 48 -0.72 -6.08 -5.62
C SER A 48 0.38 -6.75 -6.46
N LEU A 49 0.03 -7.82 -7.19
CA LEU A 49 0.98 -8.49 -8.10
C LEU A 49 1.43 -7.60 -9.27
N ALA A 50 0.53 -6.78 -9.83
CA ALA A 50 0.88 -5.83 -10.88
C ALA A 50 1.87 -4.76 -10.37
N HIS A 51 1.64 -4.26 -9.16
CA HIS A 51 2.55 -3.31 -8.51
C HIS A 51 3.94 -3.92 -8.32
N TYR A 52 4.00 -5.13 -7.75
CA TYR A 52 5.26 -5.85 -7.55
C TYR A 52 6.03 -6.01 -8.87
N ARG A 53 5.36 -6.46 -9.94
CA ARG A 53 5.97 -6.63 -11.26
C ARG A 53 6.48 -5.33 -11.86
N LYS A 54 5.76 -4.22 -11.68
CA LYS A 54 6.23 -2.90 -12.12
C LYS A 54 7.50 -2.50 -11.37
N ARG A 55 7.54 -2.70 -10.05
CA ARG A 55 8.73 -2.41 -9.23
C ARG A 55 9.91 -3.30 -9.59
N GLU A 56 9.65 -4.56 -9.94
CA GLU A 56 10.66 -5.50 -10.43
C GLU A 56 11.27 -5.00 -11.75
N ALA A 57 10.43 -4.61 -12.72
CA ALA A 57 10.87 -4.09 -14.00
C ALA A 57 11.60 -2.73 -13.88
N ASP A 58 11.19 -1.89 -12.94
CA ASP A 58 11.81 -0.60 -12.63
C ASP A 58 13.12 -0.76 -11.84
N GLY A 59 13.41 -1.96 -11.31
CA GLY A 59 14.57 -2.23 -10.46
C GLY A 59 14.49 -1.56 -9.08
N THR A 60 13.33 -1.03 -8.70
CA THR A 60 13.09 -0.36 -7.42
C THR A 60 12.36 -1.25 -6.43
N LEU A 61 12.42 -2.57 -6.60
CA LEU A 61 11.91 -3.53 -5.61
C LEU A 61 12.52 -3.19 -4.25
N PRO A 62 11.68 -3.01 -3.22
CA PRO A 62 12.20 -2.85 -1.87
C PRO A 62 12.92 -4.14 -1.47
N THR A 63 14.16 -4.02 -0.99
CA THR A 63 14.97 -5.14 -0.49
C THR A 63 14.36 -5.76 0.77
N GLU A 64 13.50 -5.01 1.47
CA GLU A 64 12.80 -5.42 2.68
C GLU A 64 11.29 -5.43 2.46
N ALA A 65 10.57 -6.32 3.14
CA ALA A 65 9.11 -6.32 3.13
C ALA A 65 8.57 -4.98 3.65
N ALA A 66 7.44 -4.52 3.11
CA ALA A 66 6.82 -3.31 3.62
C ALA A 66 6.56 -3.47 5.14
N PRO A 67 6.90 -2.47 5.97
CA PRO A 67 6.70 -2.55 7.40
C PRO A 67 5.21 -2.76 7.68
N ASP A 68 4.93 -3.60 8.68
CA ASP A 68 3.56 -3.83 9.11
C ASP A 68 2.98 -2.52 9.67
N PRO A 69 1.78 -2.09 9.24
CA PRO A 69 1.19 -0.81 9.62
C PRO A 69 0.72 -0.80 11.07
N PHE A 70 0.69 -1.95 11.75
CA PHE A 70 0.38 -2.08 13.17
C PHE A 70 1.65 -2.24 14.03
N ASP A 71 2.81 -2.52 13.42
CA ASP A 71 4.10 -2.58 14.11
C ASP A 71 4.78 -1.21 14.17
N LEU A 72 4.32 -0.39 15.13
CA LEU A 72 4.85 0.96 15.40
C LEU A 72 6.24 0.97 16.07
N GLN A 73 6.88 -0.19 16.29
CA GLN A 73 8.14 -0.27 17.06
C GLN A 73 9.42 -0.23 16.21
N ALA A 74 9.33 -0.46 14.89
CA ALA A 74 10.49 -0.43 14.00
C ALA A 74 10.97 0.99 13.61
N ILE A 75 10.33 2.06 14.09
CA ILE A 75 10.81 3.44 13.92
C ILE A 75 11.62 3.90 15.16
N SER A 76 12.42 3.02 15.73
CA SER A 76 13.46 3.45 16.67
C SER A 76 14.63 3.96 15.82
N PHE A 77 14.67 5.28 15.63
CA PHE A 77 15.87 5.99 15.20
C PHE A 77 17.03 5.58 16.10
N ASN A 78 17.90 4.73 15.60
CA ASN A 78 19.15 4.42 16.27
C ASN A 78 20.11 5.60 16.02
N ASP A 79 19.91 6.68 16.79
CA ASP A 79 20.91 7.73 16.92
C ASP A 79 22.06 7.19 17.77
N GLY A 80 23.25 7.23 17.18
CA GLY A 80 24.43 6.53 17.68
C GLY A 80 24.87 6.99 19.07
N LYS A 81 25.37 6.03 19.83
CA LYS A 81 26.37 6.29 20.88
C LYS A 81 27.42 5.19 20.89
#